data_AF-A0A931H942-F1
#
_entry.id   AF-A0A931H942-F1
#
_cell.length_a   1.000
_cell.length_b   1.000
_cell.length_c   1.000
_cell.angle_alpha   90.00
_cell.angle_beta   90.00
_cell.angle_gamma   90.00
#
_symmetry.space_group_name_H-M   'P 1'
#
loop_
_entity.id
_entity.type
_entity.pdbx_description
1 polymer ?
#
loop_
_entity_poly.entity_id
_entity_poly.type
_entity_poly.pdbx_seq_one_letter_code
_entity_poly.pdbx_strand_id
1 'polypeptide(L)'
;MASIRKNDSIVVESWGDTALLERFQLLSNIGQFDNAVAAAQLPPLTKLSLIYGENGRGKTTLAAILKSASTGDPAGVLERRRLGAANPPHIVLTLAGANLTFQNGAWNAPSPDIVVFDDAFVSANVCSGIEVEAGHRQNLHELILGAPGVALNTALVGHVKRIEEHSKALRQHEAAIPAGTRGALSVD
;
A
#
# COMPACT_ATOMS: atom_id res chain seq x y z
N MET A 1 1.03 22.96 -6.08
CA MET A 1 0.21 23.79 -6.99
C MET A 1 1.17 24.67 -7.77
N ALA A 2 1.50 24.32 -9.01
CA ALA A 2 2.53 25.00 -9.80
C ALA A 2 1.90 25.98 -10.80
N SER A 3 2.31 27.24 -10.75
CA SER A 3 1.99 28.28 -11.72
C SER A 3 3.19 28.45 -12.65
N ILE A 4 2.95 28.39 -13.96
CA ILE A 4 3.98 28.55 -14.99
C ILE A 4 4.00 30.02 -15.41
N ARG A 5 5.09 30.75 -15.12
CA ARG A 5 5.40 32.03 -15.77
C ARG A 5 6.44 31.78 -16.87
N LYS A 6 6.14 32.29 -18.07
CA LYS A 6 7.06 32.37 -19.21
C LYS A 6 8.25 33.26 -18.82
N ASN A 7 9.46 32.82 -19.18
CA ASN A 7 10.72 33.55 -19.01
C ASN A 7 11.22 33.68 -17.56
N ASP A 8 11.89 32.63 -17.08
CA ASP A 8 13.20 32.75 -16.44
C ASP A 8 13.80 31.35 -16.31
N SER A 9 15.12 31.28 -16.22
CA SER A 9 15.96 30.09 -16.09
C SER A 9 15.29 28.97 -15.29
N ILE A 10 15.35 27.73 -15.79
CA ILE A 10 15.02 26.55 -14.99
C ILE A 10 16.06 26.49 -13.87
N VAL A 11 15.77 27.15 -12.76
CA VAL A 11 16.33 26.78 -11.46
C VAL A 11 15.74 25.40 -11.22
N VAL A 12 16.52 24.36 -11.52
CA VAL A 12 16.29 23.05 -10.93
C VAL A 12 16.57 23.27 -9.45
N GLU A 13 15.57 23.76 -8.72
CA GLU A 13 15.57 23.62 -7.28
C GLU A 13 15.82 22.14 -7.04
N SER A 14 16.93 21.84 -6.37
CA SER A 14 17.21 20.51 -5.88
C SER A 14 15.97 20.09 -5.10
N TRP A 15 15.15 19.22 -5.68
CA TRP A 15 14.30 18.33 -4.91
C TRP A 15 15.28 17.74 -3.89
N GLY A 16 15.11 18.12 -2.62
CA GLY A 16 16.08 17.79 -1.57
C GLY A 16 16.45 16.32 -1.65
N ASP A 17 17.72 16.01 -1.35
CA ASP A 17 18.33 14.67 -1.43
C ASP A 17 17.25 13.58 -1.37
N THR A 18 16.93 13.02 -2.54
CA THR A 18 15.87 12.04 -2.66
C THR A 18 16.20 10.93 -1.67
N ALA A 19 15.27 10.57 -0.78
CA ALA A 19 15.49 9.57 0.27
C ALA A 19 15.91 8.23 -0.36
N LEU A 20 17.21 8.07 -0.58
CA LEU A 20 17.79 6.93 -1.28
C LEU A 20 18.08 5.87 -0.22
N LEU A 21 17.52 4.68 -0.42
CA LEU A 21 17.96 3.52 0.34
C LEU A 21 19.37 3.18 -0.12
N GLU A 22 20.34 3.38 0.75
CA GLU A 22 21.74 3.14 0.45
C GLU A 22 22.13 1.72 0.80
N ARG A 23 21.73 1.23 1.98
CA ARG A 23 22.24 -0.04 2.52
C ARG A 23 21.26 -0.76 3.43
N PHE A 24 21.28 -2.09 3.34
CA PHE A 24 20.83 -2.96 4.43
C PHE A 24 22.04 -3.15 5.36
N GLN A 25 22.11 -2.43 6.47
CA GLN A 25 23.27 -2.54 7.38
C GLN A 25 23.23 -3.84 8.17
N LEU A 26 22.05 -4.19 8.69
CA LEU A 26 21.82 -5.38 9.50
C LEU A 26 20.44 -5.98 9.20
N LEU A 27 20.39 -7.28 8.94
CA LEU A 27 19.16 -8.08 8.95
C LEU A 27 19.38 -9.28 9.88
N SER A 28 18.73 -9.28 11.04
CA SER A 28 18.86 -10.36 12.02
C SER A 28 17.49 -10.90 12.46
N ASN A 29 17.44 -12.22 12.66
CA ASN A 29 16.27 -12.99 13.12
C ASN A 29 15.00 -12.82 12.28
N ILE A 30 15.13 -12.64 10.96
CA ILE A 30 14.00 -12.41 10.04
C ILE A 30 14.08 -13.28 8.79
N GLY A 31 13.04 -14.06 8.53
CA GLY A 31 13.00 -15.02 7.42
C GLY A 31 14.22 -15.94 7.43
N GLN A 32 14.99 -15.91 6.33
CA GLN A 32 16.25 -16.66 6.20
C GLN A 32 17.48 -15.94 6.76
N PHE A 33 17.35 -14.67 7.15
CA PHE A 33 18.46 -13.85 7.64
C PHE A 33 18.62 -14.06 9.15
N ASP A 34 19.71 -14.74 9.54
CA ASP A 34 20.06 -14.97 10.95
C ASP A 34 20.80 -13.76 11.54
N ASN A 35 21.90 -13.42 10.89
CA ASN A 35 22.71 -12.25 11.17
C ASN A 35 23.43 -11.81 9.89
N ALA A 36 22.65 -11.38 8.89
CA ALA A 36 23.20 -10.86 7.66
C ALA A 36 23.65 -9.40 7.90
N VAL A 37 24.94 -9.23 8.16
CA VAL A 37 25.60 -7.93 8.20
C VAL A 37 26.01 -7.59 6.77
N ALA A 38 25.12 -6.94 6.02
CA ALA A 38 25.38 -6.59 4.63
C ALA A 38 26.36 -5.40 4.49
N ALA A 39 26.66 -4.70 5.58
CA ALA A 39 27.51 -3.51 5.61
C ALA A 39 28.94 -3.72 5.07
N ALA A 40 29.57 -4.87 5.28
CA ALA A 40 30.99 -5.04 4.95
C ALA A 40 31.24 -5.60 3.53
N GLN A 41 30.25 -6.24 2.91
CA GLN A 41 30.48 -7.09 1.73
C GLN A 41 29.67 -6.70 0.49
N LEU A 42 28.60 -5.91 0.64
CA LEU A 42 27.78 -5.49 -0.48
C LEU A 42 28.05 -4.02 -0.86
N PRO A 43 28.15 -3.70 -2.17
CA PRO A 43 28.21 -2.31 -2.59
C PRO A 43 26.94 -1.57 -2.16
N PRO A 44 27.03 -0.25 -1.88
CA PRO A 44 25.83 0.56 -1.68
C PRO A 44 24.88 0.42 -2.85
N LEU A 45 23.58 0.41 -2.55
CA LEU A 45 22.53 0.52 -3.54
C LEU A 45 22.65 1.89 -4.22
N THR A 46 22.42 1.88 -5.53
CA THR A 46 22.36 3.09 -6.35
C THR A 46 20.92 3.33 -6.80
N LYS A 47 20.70 4.42 -7.55
CA LYS A 47 19.40 4.78 -8.12
C LYS A 47 18.66 3.62 -8.79
N LEU A 48 19.40 2.70 -9.40
CA LEU A 48 18.87 1.44 -9.92
C LEU A 48 19.70 0.28 -9.38
N SER A 49 19.07 -0.58 -8.60
CA SER A 49 19.71 -1.76 -8.01
C SER A 49 18.85 -2.99 -8.26
N LEU A 50 19.45 -4.06 -8.80
CA LEU A 50 18.77 -5.32 -9.04
C LEU A 50 19.16 -6.33 -7.96
N ILE A 51 18.18 -6.76 -7.16
CA ILE A 51 18.34 -7.85 -6.20
C ILE A 51 17.67 -9.10 -6.78
N TYR A 52 18.45 -10.15 -7.01
CA TYR A 52 17.98 -11.41 -7.57
C TYR A 52 18.43 -12.62 -6.74
N GLY A 53 17.76 -13.74 -6.91
CA GLY A 53 18.04 -14.98 -6.20
C GLY A 53 16.93 -16.00 -6.43
N GLU A 54 17.16 -17.25 -6.05
CA GLU A 54 16.16 -18.33 -6.17
C GLU A 54 14.93 -18.09 -5.28
N ASN A 55 13.87 -18.88 -5.50
CA ASN A 55 12.71 -18.89 -4.60
C ASN A 55 13.14 -19.31 -3.19
N GLY A 56 12.52 -18.71 -2.18
CA GLY A 56 12.86 -18.96 -0.77
C GLY A 56 14.12 -18.25 -0.26
N ARG A 57 14.85 -17.48 -1.08
CA ARG A 57 16.08 -16.77 -0.67
C ARG A 57 15.86 -15.41 0.03
N GLY A 58 14.63 -15.09 0.42
CA GLY A 58 14.34 -13.87 1.19
C GLY A 58 14.03 -12.61 0.38
N LYS A 59 13.88 -12.68 -0.95
CA LYS A 59 13.48 -11.52 -1.78
C LYS A 59 12.16 -10.88 -1.32
N THR A 60 11.12 -11.69 -1.11
CA THR A 60 9.82 -11.24 -0.57
C THR A 60 9.95 -10.74 0.86
N THR A 61 10.90 -11.24 1.64
CA THR A 61 11.20 -10.73 2.99
C THR A 61 11.74 -9.31 2.92
N LEU A 62 12.65 -9.01 1.97
CA LEU A 62 13.14 -7.63 1.77
C LEU A 62 12.00 -6.68 1.39
N ALA A 63 11.10 -7.09 0.49
CA ALA A 63 9.91 -6.30 0.14
C ALA A 63 9.02 -6.02 1.35
N ALA A 64 8.80 -7.02 2.22
CA ALA A 64 8.02 -6.87 3.45
C ALA A 64 8.69 -5.91 4.45
N ILE A 65 10.03 -5.97 4.58
CA ILE A 65 10.80 -5.03 5.41
C ILE A 65 10.62 -3.60 4.91
N LEU A 66 10.79 -3.36 3.61
CA LEU A 66 10.65 -2.04 3.01
C LEU A 66 9.22 -1.49 3.13
N LYS A 67 8.21 -2.36 2.97
CA LYS A 67 6.80 -1.99 3.17
C LYS A 67 6.53 -1.61 4.64
N SER A 68 7.05 -2.40 5.58
CA SER A 68 6.95 -2.11 7.02
C SER A 68 7.67 -0.82 7.40
N ALA A 69 8.85 -0.56 6.83
CA ALA A 69 9.58 0.70 7.01
C ALA A 69 8.81 1.91 6.47
N SER A 70 8.10 1.73 5.34
CA SER A 70 7.27 2.76 4.74
C SER A 70 6.08 3.15 5.63
N THR A 71 5.31 2.16 6.08
CA THR A 71 4.07 2.40 6.84
C THR A 71 4.29 2.57 8.34
N GLY A 72 5.45 2.14 8.85
CA GLY A 72 5.72 1.99 10.28
C GLY A 72 5.02 0.78 10.92
N ASP A 73 4.20 0.02 10.17
CA ASP A 73 3.47 -1.14 10.69
C ASP A 73 4.42 -2.33 10.89
N PRO A 74 4.57 -2.84 12.13
CA PRO A 74 5.49 -3.94 12.42
C PRO A 74 4.97 -5.31 11.98
N ALA A 75 3.68 -5.47 11.67
CA ALA A 75 3.05 -6.78 11.47
C ALA A 75 3.78 -7.64 10.43
N GLY A 76 4.07 -7.08 9.25
CA GLY A 76 4.73 -7.81 8.16
C GLY A 76 6.16 -8.30 8.50
N VAL A 77 6.86 -7.60 9.40
CA VAL A 77 8.18 -7.98 9.92
C VAL A 77 8.06 -9.04 11.02
N LEU A 78 7.14 -8.86 11.96
CA LEU A 78 6.94 -9.76 13.10
C LEU A 78 6.43 -11.14 12.66
N GLU A 79 5.50 -11.21 11.71
CA GLU A 79 5.02 -12.46 11.10
C GLU A 79 6.16 -13.27 10.44
N ARG A 80 7.23 -12.59 10.03
CA ARG A 80 8.41 -13.19 9.38
C ARG A 80 9.55 -13.39 10.36
N ARG A 81 9.31 -13.33 11.67
CA ARG A 81 10.32 -13.72 12.67
C ARG A 81 10.82 -15.13 12.37
N ARG A 82 12.13 -15.31 12.41
CA ARG A 82 12.76 -16.61 12.19
C ARG A 82 12.31 -17.62 13.25
N LEU A 83 11.89 -18.80 12.81
CA LEU A 83 11.51 -19.90 13.70
C LEU A 83 12.73 -20.36 14.52
N GLY A 84 12.54 -20.53 15.83
CA GLY A 84 13.60 -20.93 16.76
C GLY A 84 14.59 -19.84 17.17
N ALA A 85 14.45 -18.60 16.66
CA ALA A 85 15.30 -17.50 17.10
C ALA A 85 14.93 -17.04 18.51
N ALA A 86 15.92 -17.03 19.42
CA ALA A 86 15.73 -16.56 20.80
C ALA A 86 15.38 -15.06 20.84
N ASN A 87 15.97 -14.29 19.93
CA ASN A 87 15.84 -12.83 19.87
C ASN A 87 14.79 -12.39 18.85
N PRO A 88 14.15 -11.22 19.08
CA PRO A 88 13.24 -10.63 18.10
C PRO A 88 14.01 -10.14 16.85
N PRO A 89 13.30 -9.87 15.74
CA PRO A 89 13.89 -9.24 14.56
C PRO A 89 14.61 -7.94 14.90
N HIS A 90 15.81 -7.77 14.35
CA HIS A 90 16.57 -6.53 14.44
C HIS A 90 17.07 -6.15 13.04
N ILE A 91 16.62 -5.00 12.55
CA ILE A 91 16.90 -4.52 11.20
C ILE A 91 17.48 -3.11 11.28
N VAL A 92 18.52 -2.83 10.51
CA VAL A 92 19.07 -1.49 10.34
C VAL A 92 19.22 -1.21 8.86
N LEU A 93 18.57 -0.16 8.38
CA LEU A 93 18.67 0.37 7.02
C LEU A 93 19.38 1.72 7.06
N THR A 94 20.16 2.04 6.04
CA THR A 94 20.66 3.40 5.82
C THR A 94 19.88 4.04 4.69
N LEU A 95 19.24 5.17 5.00
CA LEU A 95 18.41 5.95 4.11
C LEU A 95 18.88 7.40 4.16
N ALA A 96 19.37 7.94 3.04
CA ALA A 96 19.91 9.29 2.94
C ALA A 96 20.89 9.65 4.09
N GLY A 97 21.85 8.77 4.36
CA GLY A 97 22.84 8.90 5.44
C GLY A 97 22.33 8.67 6.87
N ALA A 98 21.02 8.53 7.09
CA ALA A 98 20.43 8.27 8.40
C ALA A 98 20.08 6.79 8.59
N ASN A 99 20.13 6.31 9.84
CA ASN A 99 19.75 4.94 10.16
C ASN A 99 18.28 4.82 10.54
N LEU A 100 17.57 3.98 9.81
CA LEU A 100 16.23 3.53 10.12
C LEU A 100 16.31 2.13 10.76
N THR A 101 15.89 2.02 12.01
CA THR A 101 16.12 0.84 12.86
C THR A 101 14.79 0.24 13.28
N PHE A 102 14.62 -1.05 13.04
CA PHE A 102 13.58 -1.87 13.64
C PHE A 102 14.17 -2.66 14.81
N GLN A 103 13.66 -2.41 16.01
CA GLN A 103 14.06 -3.14 17.21
C GLN A 103 12.90 -3.16 18.20
N ASN A 104 12.82 -4.19 19.04
CA ASN A 104 11.77 -4.31 20.06
C ASN A 104 10.34 -4.27 19.48
N GLY A 105 10.17 -4.70 18.24
CA GLY A 105 8.87 -4.78 17.58
C GLY A 105 8.36 -3.47 16.97
N ALA A 106 9.19 -2.45 16.84
CA ALA A 106 8.81 -1.18 16.21
C ALA A 106 9.99 -0.55 15.44
N TRP A 107 9.66 0.30 14.46
CA TRP A 107 10.61 1.20 13.82
C TRP A 107 10.86 2.43 14.69
N ASN A 108 12.08 2.97 14.66
CA ASN A 108 12.41 4.25 15.31
C ASN A 108 11.70 5.45 14.65
N ALA A 109 11.39 5.35 13.35
CA ALA A 109 10.56 6.29 12.62
C ALA A 109 9.93 5.60 11.38
N PRO A 110 8.76 6.03 10.90
CA PRO A 110 8.30 5.64 9.57
C PRO A 110 9.06 6.42 8.48
N SER A 111 9.17 5.84 7.29
CA SER A 111 9.80 6.47 6.12
C SER A 111 8.86 6.44 4.91
N PRO A 112 7.91 7.39 4.79
CA PRO A 112 6.86 7.37 3.77
C PRO A 112 7.37 7.51 2.33
N ASP A 113 8.63 7.93 2.15
CA ASP A 113 9.27 8.05 0.83
C ASP A 113 9.57 6.69 0.17
N ILE A 114 9.49 5.59 0.93
CA ILE A 114 9.64 4.23 0.41
C ILE A 114 8.30 3.76 -0.17
N VAL A 115 8.28 3.40 -1.45
CA VAL A 115 7.10 2.81 -2.12
C VAL A 115 7.43 1.41 -2.62
N VAL A 116 6.58 0.44 -2.28
CA VAL A 116 6.78 -0.98 -2.63
C VAL A 116 5.67 -1.47 -3.56
N PHE A 117 6.07 -1.99 -4.72
CA PHE A 117 5.19 -2.52 -5.77
C PHE A 117 5.27 -4.06 -5.82
N ASP A 118 4.77 -4.72 -4.77
CA ASP A 118 4.70 -6.19 -4.68
C ASP A 118 3.34 -6.73 -5.17
N ASP A 119 3.16 -8.05 -5.17
CA ASP A 119 1.90 -8.68 -5.58
C ASP A 119 0.70 -8.18 -4.78
N ALA A 120 0.87 -7.85 -3.49
CA ALA A 120 -0.18 -7.27 -2.66
C ALA A 120 -0.54 -5.85 -3.11
N PHE A 121 0.45 -5.03 -3.48
CA PHE A 121 0.19 -3.73 -4.09
C PHE A 121 -0.57 -3.91 -5.40
N VAL A 122 -0.12 -4.80 -6.28
CA VAL A 122 -0.78 -5.04 -7.57
C VAL A 122 -2.20 -5.53 -7.35
N SER A 123 -2.43 -6.51 -6.49
CA SER A 123 -3.78 -7.02 -6.18
C SER A 123 -4.71 -5.96 -5.59
N ALA A 124 -4.19 -5.08 -4.73
CA ALA A 124 -4.99 -4.03 -4.10
C ALA A 124 -5.25 -2.83 -5.03
N ASN A 125 -4.34 -2.57 -5.99
CA ASN A 125 -4.34 -1.34 -6.77
C ASN A 125 -4.55 -1.54 -8.28
N VAL A 126 -4.59 -2.77 -8.77
CA VAL A 126 -4.79 -3.09 -10.19
C VAL A 126 -6.04 -3.97 -10.30
N CYS A 127 -7.16 -3.35 -10.66
CA CYS A 127 -8.38 -4.07 -10.97
C CYS A 127 -8.31 -4.64 -12.40
N SER A 128 -7.75 -5.83 -12.59
CA SER A 128 -7.99 -6.60 -13.81
C SER A 128 -9.33 -7.33 -13.67
N GLY A 129 -10.33 -6.92 -14.44
CA GLY A 129 -11.71 -7.41 -14.35
C GLY A 129 -11.88 -8.92 -14.57
N ILE A 130 -11.63 -9.73 -13.53
CA ILE A 130 -11.82 -11.18 -13.56
C ILE A 130 -12.52 -11.63 -12.26
N GLU A 131 -13.83 -11.42 -12.23
CA GLU A 131 -14.81 -12.45 -11.85
C GLU A 131 -16.18 -12.00 -12.36
N VAL A 132 -16.60 -12.61 -13.47
CA VAL A 132 -17.83 -12.23 -14.17
C VAL A 132 -18.99 -13.02 -13.56
N GLU A 133 -19.50 -12.57 -12.41
CA GLU A 133 -20.89 -12.88 -12.06
C GLU A 133 -21.82 -12.09 -12.98
N ALA A 134 -22.84 -12.77 -13.50
CA ALA A 134 -23.65 -12.32 -14.64
C ALA A 134 -24.41 -11.00 -14.44
N GLY A 135 -24.42 -10.42 -13.22
CA GLY A 135 -25.02 -9.12 -12.91
C GLY A 135 -24.09 -7.90 -13.06
N HIS A 136 -22.76 -8.08 -13.15
CA HIS A 136 -21.77 -7.00 -12.98
C HIS A 136 -21.23 -6.39 -14.30
N ARG A 137 -21.89 -6.65 -15.44
CA ARG A 137 -21.38 -6.29 -16.79
C ARG A 137 -21.45 -4.80 -17.17
N GLN A 138 -21.89 -3.90 -16.28
CA GLN A 138 -21.99 -2.46 -16.59
C GLN A 138 -20.83 -1.60 -16.06
N ASN A 139 -19.95 -2.11 -15.18
CA ASN A 139 -18.89 -1.32 -14.54
C ASN A 139 -17.45 -1.70 -14.95
N LEU A 140 -17.29 -2.48 -16.03
CA LEU A 140 -16.04 -3.19 -16.38
C LEU A 140 -14.97 -2.34 -17.12
N HIS A 141 -14.87 -1.03 -16.85
CA HIS A 141 -13.90 -0.15 -17.52
C HIS A 141 -13.09 0.78 -16.60
N GLU A 142 -12.88 0.45 -15.32
CA GLU A 142 -11.95 1.22 -14.49
C GLU A 142 -10.62 0.48 -14.26
N LEU A 143 -9.64 0.83 -15.10
CA LEU A 143 -8.24 0.67 -14.73
C LEU A 143 -7.93 1.69 -13.63
N ILE A 144 -8.04 1.26 -12.37
CA ILE A 144 -7.64 2.07 -11.24
C ILE A 144 -6.12 2.05 -11.16
N LEU A 145 -5.49 3.23 -11.15
CA LEU A 145 -4.05 3.37 -11.00
C LEU A 145 -3.75 3.99 -9.63
N GLY A 146 -3.37 3.14 -8.68
CA GLY A 146 -2.77 3.54 -7.42
C GLY A 146 -3.75 3.79 -6.26
N ALA A 147 -3.17 3.93 -5.06
CA ALA A 147 -3.90 3.98 -3.79
C ALA A 147 -5.00 5.06 -3.70
N PRO A 148 -4.82 6.29 -4.25
CA PRO A 148 -5.89 7.28 -4.25
C PRO A 148 -7.11 6.85 -5.07
N GLY A 149 -6.89 6.20 -6.23
CA GLY A 149 -7.97 5.71 -7.07
C GLY A 149 -8.74 4.57 -6.41
N VAL A 150 -8.04 3.66 -5.73
CA VAL A 150 -8.66 2.56 -4.97
C VAL A 150 -9.52 3.10 -3.85
N ALA A 151 -9.02 4.09 -3.11
CA ALA A 151 -9.75 4.71 -2.02
C ALA A 151 -11.03 5.40 -2.52
N LEU A 152 -10.95 6.13 -3.63
CA LEU A 152 -12.09 6.81 -4.23
C LEU A 152 -13.15 5.83 -4.74
N ASN A 153 -12.73 4.77 -5.44
CA ASN A 153 -13.67 3.76 -5.92
C ASN A 153 -14.34 3.01 -4.75
N THR A 154 -13.58 2.70 -3.70
CA THR A 154 -14.14 2.08 -2.49
C THR A 154 -15.23 2.95 -1.87
N ALA A 155 -15.00 4.27 -1.81
CA ALA A 155 -16.00 5.22 -1.35
C ALA A 155 -17.23 5.25 -2.29
N LEU A 156 -17.01 5.28 -3.61
CA LEU A 156 -18.07 5.28 -4.63
C LEU A 156 -18.97 4.03 -4.50
N VAL A 157 -18.37 2.84 -4.45
CA VAL A 157 -19.10 1.57 -4.26
C VAL A 157 -19.89 1.59 -2.96
N GLY A 158 -19.31 2.11 -1.87
CA GLY A 158 -20.00 2.30 -0.59
C GLY A 158 -21.23 3.21 -0.70
N HIS A 159 -21.13 4.30 -1.47
CA HIS A 159 -22.26 5.20 -1.73
C HIS A 159 -23.35 4.55 -2.58
N VAL A 160 -22.99 3.82 -3.63
CA VAL A 160 -23.95 3.08 -4.48
C VAL A 160 -24.75 2.09 -3.62
N LYS A 161 -24.09 1.30 -2.78
CA LYS A 161 -24.75 0.34 -1.88
C LYS A 161 -25.76 1.02 -0.95
N ARG A 162 -25.40 2.18 -0.38
CA ARG A 162 -26.31 2.96 0.47
C ARG A 162 -27.54 3.46 -0.29
N ILE A 163 -27.38 3.88 -1.55
CA ILE A 163 -28.50 4.31 -2.41
C ILE A 163 -29.43 3.14 -2.68
N GLU A 164 -28.90 1.96 -2.96
CA GLU A 164 -29.69 0.74 -3.17
C GLU A 164 -30.47 0.33 -1.91
N GLU A 165 -29.82 0.37 -0.75
CA GLU A 165 -30.45 0.10 0.55
C GLU A 165 -31.57 1.11 0.86
N HIS A 166 -31.33 2.41 0.63
CA HIS A 166 -32.36 3.44 0.77
C HIS A 166 -33.52 3.24 -0.19
N SER A 167 -33.25 2.92 -1.46
CA SER A 167 -34.29 2.68 -2.46
C SER A 167 -35.14 1.46 -2.08
N LYS A 168 -34.52 0.42 -1.52
CA LYS A 168 -35.23 -0.75 -0.99
C LYS A 168 -36.10 -0.39 0.21
N ALA A 169 -35.59 0.38 1.16
CA ALA A 169 -36.35 0.84 2.32
C ALA A 169 -37.53 1.72 1.90
N LEU A 170 -37.34 2.64 0.95
CA LEU A 170 -38.41 3.49 0.41
C LEU A 170 -39.56 2.66 -0.14
N ARG A 171 -39.25 1.64 -0.97
CA ARG A 171 -40.25 0.70 -1.51
C ARG A 171 -40.96 -0.10 -0.43
N GLN A 172 -40.27 -0.48 0.65
CA GLN A 172 -40.88 -1.19 1.78
C GLN A 172 -41.84 -0.29 2.57
N HIS A 173 -41.43 0.96 2.87
CA HIS A 173 -42.29 1.94 3.53
C HIS A 173 -43.49 2.30 2.67
N GLU A 174 -43.28 2.43 1.36
CA GLU A 174 -44.36 2.60 0.40
C GLU A 174 -45.33 1.41 0.51
N ALA A 175 -44.87 0.17 0.35
CA ALA A 175 -45.72 -1.01 0.43
C ALA A 175 -46.47 -1.17 1.77
N ALA A 176 -45.95 -0.60 2.86
CA ALA A 176 -46.58 -0.60 4.17
C ALA A 176 -47.76 0.39 4.31
N ILE A 177 -47.93 1.33 3.38
CA ILE A 177 -49.08 2.23 3.32
C ILE A 177 -50.16 1.59 2.43
N PRO A 178 -51.28 1.11 2.99
CA PRO A 178 -52.34 0.46 2.22
C PRO A 178 -52.91 1.42 1.17
N ALA A 179 -53.20 0.91 -0.03
CA ALA A 179 -53.71 1.68 -1.16
C ALA A 179 -54.97 2.51 -0.84
N GLY A 180 -55.77 2.09 0.16
CA GLY A 180 -56.97 2.81 0.61
C GLY A 180 -56.70 4.14 1.32
N THR A 181 -55.49 4.39 1.81
CA THR A 181 -55.15 5.61 2.58
C THR A 181 -54.41 6.67 1.74
N ARG A 182 -53.96 6.34 0.52
CA ARG A 182 -53.15 7.24 -0.33
C ARG A 182 -53.93 8.29 -1.12
N GLY A 183 -55.25 8.16 -1.24
CA GLY A 183 -56.05 9.09 -2.03
C GLY A 183 -55.47 9.29 -3.45
N ALA A 184 -55.28 10.54 -3.87
CA ALA A 184 -54.74 10.91 -5.19
C ALA A 184 -53.25 11.33 -5.18
N LEU A 185 -52.51 11.07 -4.10
CA LEU A 185 -51.10 11.51 -4.00
C LEU A 185 -50.14 10.41 -4.48
N SER A 186 -49.49 10.69 -5.61
CA SER A 186 -48.30 9.99 -6.11
C SER A 186 -47.06 10.79 -5.70
N VAL A 187 -46.00 10.10 -5.26
CA VAL A 187 -44.67 10.72 -5.09
C VAL A 187 -43.85 10.34 -6.32
N ASP A 188 -44.12 11.04 -7.41
CA ASP A 188 -43.21 11.13 -8.57
C ASP A 188 -42.15 12.21 -8.33
#